data_AF-A0A7W7QSK2-F1
#
_entry.id   AF-A0A7W7QSK2-F1
#
_cell.length_a   1.000
_cell.length_b   1.000
_cell.length_c   1.000
_cell.angle_alpha   90.00
_cell.angle_beta   90.00
_cell.angle_gamma   90.00
#
_symmetry.space_group_name_H-M   'P 1'
#
loop_
_entity.id
_entity.type
_entity.pdbx_description
1 polymer ?
#
loop_
_entity_poly.entity_id
_entity_poly.type
_entity_poly.pdbx_seq_one_letter_code
_entity_poly.pdbx_strand_id
1 'polypeptide(L)'
;MRTRGFSERAWERGYRDTVARAFAAVPYYREMWAGAGTRLDEPEATPVTRLDGLLDRLCPLGAPYVRRREEPVWLGEPADLFEALELTGSHRRDRPLFEVRESLLDWERLGPGGGRYHVVLSARAEVADPGLRQGQLRALREADDPGLLADATQLTDLYGEAPGARVFLRSSPGETAEGNANVVVHDGRLGYLGARHRGCGRTHLNWRRVHARTGTSGPLFTITRRHRPTLANISLPGTAHLTVERCPEHGTPTLEEVTR
;
A
#
# COMPACT_ATOMS: atom_id res chain seq x y z
N MET A 1 16.50 17.35 -6.08
CA MET A 1 16.87 16.23 -5.20
C MET A 1 16.85 14.96 -6.05
N ARG A 2 18.01 14.32 -6.27
CA ARG A 2 18.08 13.12 -7.14
C ARG A 2 17.23 12.03 -6.51
N THR A 3 16.11 11.67 -7.14
CA THR A 3 15.49 10.37 -6.94
C THR A 3 16.61 9.35 -7.12
N ARG A 4 17.03 8.67 -6.04
CA ARG A 4 17.98 7.56 -6.18
C ARG A 4 17.36 6.63 -7.21
N GLY A 5 18.05 6.46 -8.33
CA GLY A 5 17.60 5.62 -9.43
C GLY A 5 17.27 4.22 -8.91
N PHE A 6 16.32 3.58 -9.56
CA PHE A 6 16.01 2.19 -9.28
C PHE A 6 17.27 1.33 -9.39
N SER A 7 17.44 0.45 -8.40
CA SER A 7 18.51 -0.55 -8.41
C SER A 7 17.87 -1.92 -8.27
N GLU A 8 17.83 -2.65 -9.38
CA GLU A 8 17.33 -4.02 -9.44
C GLU A 8 18.03 -4.92 -8.42
N ARG A 9 19.36 -4.80 -8.28
CA ARG A 9 20.13 -5.53 -7.26
C ARG A 9 19.67 -5.21 -5.84
N ALA A 10 19.35 -3.95 -5.53
CA ALA A 10 18.87 -3.57 -4.20
C ALA A 10 17.43 -4.06 -3.96
N TRP A 11 16.60 -4.04 -5.00
CA TRP A 11 15.22 -4.52 -4.98
C TRP A 11 15.16 -6.03 -4.72
N GLU A 12 15.92 -6.80 -5.49
CA GLU A 12 16.11 -8.25 -5.33
C GLU A 12 16.71 -8.62 -3.97
N ARG A 13 17.69 -7.84 -3.50
CA ARG A 13 18.28 -8.04 -2.17
C ARG A 13 17.22 -7.85 -1.07
N GLY A 14 16.42 -6.78 -1.14
CA GLY A 14 15.36 -6.53 -0.16
C GLY A 14 14.33 -7.67 -0.08
N TYR A 15 14.01 -8.30 -1.22
CA TYR A 15 13.22 -9.53 -1.27
C TYR A 15 13.91 -10.70 -0.57
N ARG A 16 15.15 -11.02 -0.97
CA ARG A 16 15.91 -12.14 -0.36
C ARG A 16 16.10 -11.97 1.14
N ASP A 17 16.41 -10.77 1.61
CA ASP A 17 16.57 -10.47 3.03
C ASP A 17 15.24 -10.68 3.79
N THR A 18 14.11 -10.33 3.16
CA THR A 18 12.77 -10.56 3.73
C THR A 18 12.41 -12.03 3.77
N VAL A 19 12.69 -12.78 2.70
CA VAL A 19 12.47 -14.24 2.65
C VAL A 19 13.35 -14.97 3.66
N ALA A 20 14.64 -14.62 3.75
CA ALA A 20 15.55 -15.20 4.72
C ALA A 20 15.07 -14.94 6.15
N ARG A 21 14.64 -13.71 6.46
CA ARG A 21 14.03 -13.37 7.76
C ARG A 21 12.75 -14.16 8.01
N ALA A 22 11.89 -14.29 7.00
CA ALA A 22 10.63 -15.02 7.10
C ALA A 22 10.89 -16.48 7.51
N PHE A 23 11.76 -17.20 6.78
CA PHE A 23 12.11 -18.58 7.13
C PHE A 23 12.89 -18.73 8.44
N ALA A 24 13.68 -17.73 8.84
CA ALA A 24 14.44 -17.79 10.09
C ALA A 24 13.55 -17.60 11.33
N ALA A 25 12.62 -16.64 11.27
CA ALA A 25 11.99 -16.09 12.47
C ALA A 25 10.47 -16.20 12.50
N VAL A 26 9.77 -16.50 11.42
CA VAL A 26 8.31 -16.37 11.36
C VAL A 26 7.63 -17.74 11.33
N PRO A 27 6.76 -18.08 12.31
CA PRO A 27 6.17 -19.42 12.45
C PRO A 27 5.52 -19.95 11.17
N TYR A 28 4.70 -19.14 10.49
CA TYR A 28 4.01 -19.55 9.27
C TYR A 28 4.97 -20.06 8.18
N TYR A 29 6.02 -19.29 7.89
CA TYR A 29 7.00 -19.65 6.86
C TYR A 29 7.90 -20.80 7.30
N ARG A 30 8.21 -20.91 8.59
CA ARG A 30 8.94 -22.06 9.15
C ARG A 30 8.16 -23.37 9.02
N GLU A 31 6.86 -23.33 9.31
CA GLU A 31 5.99 -24.49 9.16
C GLU A 31 5.82 -24.90 7.69
N MET A 32 5.72 -23.91 6.78
CA MET A 32 5.76 -24.16 5.34
C MET A 32 7.05 -24.86 4.91
N TRP A 33 8.20 -24.37 5.38
CA TRP A 33 9.50 -25.00 5.10
C TRP A 33 9.60 -26.43 5.69
N ALA A 34 9.16 -26.62 6.93
CA ALA A 34 9.15 -27.94 7.56
C ALA A 34 8.22 -28.92 6.82
N GLY A 35 7.04 -28.47 6.39
CA GLY A 35 6.06 -29.27 5.66
C GLY A 35 6.53 -29.70 4.27
N ALA A 36 7.36 -28.89 3.60
CA ALA A 36 7.93 -29.23 2.30
C ALA A 36 8.96 -30.37 2.35
N GLY A 37 9.48 -30.73 3.53
CA GLY A 37 10.47 -31.81 3.72
C GLY A 37 11.83 -31.55 3.05
N THR A 38 11.99 -30.40 2.40
CA THR A 38 13.16 -29.99 1.61
C THR A 38 13.41 -28.49 1.79
N ARG A 39 14.61 -28.02 1.45
CA ARG A 39 14.91 -26.59 1.51
C ARG A 39 14.11 -25.81 0.47
N LEU A 40 13.27 -24.89 0.95
CA LEU A 40 12.62 -23.90 0.11
C LEU A 40 13.52 -22.66 0.01
N ASP A 41 13.82 -22.24 -1.21
CA ASP A 41 14.51 -20.97 -1.45
C ASP A 41 13.53 -19.79 -1.47
N GLU A 42 12.23 -20.08 -1.66
CA GLU A 42 11.16 -19.09 -1.70
C GLU A 42 9.89 -19.58 -1.00
N PRO A 43 9.09 -18.69 -0.39
CA PRO A 43 7.78 -19.04 0.14
C PRO A 43 6.79 -19.37 -0.98
N GLU A 44 5.87 -20.29 -0.71
CA GLU A 44 4.69 -20.49 -1.54
C GLU A 44 3.77 -19.26 -1.51
N ALA A 45 2.99 -19.10 -2.58
CA ALA A 45 2.03 -18.01 -2.69
C ALA A 45 0.98 -18.11 -1.56
N THR A 46 0.80 -17.02 -0.82
CA THR A 46 -0.20 -16.94 0.25
C THR A 46 -1.30 -15.96 -0.14
N PRO A 47 -2.56 -16.42 -0.31
CA PRO A 47 -3.67 -15.51 -0.59
C PRO A 47 -3.88 -14.49 0.53
N VAL A 48 -4.06 -13.22 0.17
CA VAL A 48 -4.31 -12.13 1.12
C VAL A 48 -5.53 -12.37 2.02
N THR A 49 -6.52 -13.10 1.51
CA THR A 49 -7.74 -13.47 2.22
C THR A 49 -7.49 -14.41 3.41
N ARG A 50 -6.32 -15.05 3.49
CA ARG A 50 -5.93 -15.91 4.62
C ARG A 50 -5.21 -15.16 5.73
N LEU A 51 -4.74 -13.94 5.49
CA LEU A 51 -3.81 -13.26 6.41
C LEU A 51 -4.41 -12.99 7.79
N ASP A 52 -5.71 -12.67 7.87
CA ASP A 52 -6.38 -12.38 9.14
C ASP A 52 -6.36 -13.60 10.08
N GLY A 53 -6.50 -14.82 9.53
CA GLY A 53 -6.42 -16.07 10.28
C GLY A 53 -5.00 -16.57 10.55
N LEU A 54 -3.98 -15.87 10.05
CA LEU A 54 -2.56 -16.23 10.19
C LEU A 54 -1.76 -15.18 10.95
N LEU A 55 -2.40 -14.12 11.45
CA LEU A 55 -1.69 -12.94 11.90
C LEU A 55 -0.69 -13.20 13.04
N ASP A 56 -1.07 -14.01 14.01
CA ASP A 56 -0.22 -14.48 15.09
C ASP A 56 1.01 -15.26 14.59
N ARG A 57 0.83 -16.02 13.51
CA ARG A 57 1.88 -16.84 12.87
C ARG A 57 2.72 -16.09 11.84
N LEU A 58 2.28 -14.91 11.40
CA LEU A 58 3.01 -14.01 10.50
C LEU A 58 3.92 -13.03 11.26
N CYS A 59 3.85 -13.01 12.59
CA CYS A 59 4.73 -12.22 13.44
C CYS A 59 6.01 -13.00 13.80
N PRO A 60 7.18 -12.37 13.82
CA PRO A 60 8.41 -13.03 14.24
C PRO A 60 8.35 -13.60 15.67
N LEU A 61 9.00 -14.75 15.87
CA LEU A 61 9.26 -15.34 17.19
C LEU A 61 9.97 -14.32 18.09
N GLY A 62 9.53 -14.20 19.35
CA GLY A 62 10.00 -13.18 20.28
C GLY A 62 9.30 -11.83 20.16
N ALA A 63 8.43 -11.63 19.15
CA ALA A 63 7.55 -10.48 19.02
C ALA A 63 6.10 -10.92 18.64
N PRO A 64 5.45 -11.80 19.43
CA PRO A 64 4.15 -12.37 19.08
C PRO A 64 3.01 -11.35 19.18
N TYR A 65 2.09 -11.32 18.20
CA TYR A 65 0.94 -10.39 18.18
C TYR A 65 -0.04 -10.62 19.33
N VAL A 66 -0.21 -9.59 20.16
CA VAL A 66 -1.20 -9.57 21.24
C VAL A 66 -2.26 -8.53 20.90
N ARG A 67 -3.34 -8.98 20.24
CA ARG A 67 -4.44 -8.12 19.77
C ARG A 67 -5.00 -7.15 20.81
N ARG A 68 -5.01 -7.53 22.09
CA ARG A 68 -5.52 -6.68 23.19
C ARG A 68 -4.58 -5.52 23.57
N ARG A 69 -3.32 -5.56 23.15
CA ARG A 69 -2.27 -4.62 23.57
C ARG A 69 -1.71 -3.79 22.41
N GLU A 70 -2.12 -4.10 21.19
CA GLU A 70 -1.50 -3.58 19.98
C GLU A 70 -2.56 -3.11 19.00
N GLU A 71 -2.27 -1.98 18.36
CA GLU A 71 -3.06 -1.45 17.26
C GLU A 71 -3.13 -2.45 16.07
N PRO A 72 -4.06 -2.25 15.12
CA PRO A 72 -4.14 -3.10 13.95
C PRO A 72 -2.83 -3.03 13.16
N VAL A 73 -2.10 -4.14 13.12
CA VAL A 73 -0.81 -4.29 12.40
C VAL A 73 -0.91 -4.19 10.87
N TRP A 74 -2.13 -4.04 10.35
CA TRP A 74 -2.39 -3.80 8.93
C TRP A 74 -2.22 -2.32 8.55
N LEU A 75 -2.09 -1.43 9.53
CA LEU A 75 -1.78 -0.03 9.28
C LEU A 75 -0.41 0.07 8.57
N GLY A 76 -0.42 0.68 7.39
CA GLY A 76 0.82 1.01 6.67
C GLY A 76 1.64 2.06 7.41
N GLU A 77 2.81 2.42 6.89
CA GLU A 77 3.52 3.58 7.42
C GLU A 77 3.10 4.85 6.65
N PRO A 78 3.05 6.03 7.29
CA PRO A 78 2.78 7.29 6.59
C PRO A 78 3.78 7.56 5.45
N ALA A 79 5.01 7.06 5.59
CA ALA A 79 6.04 7.16 4.56
C ALA A 79 5.74 6.30 3.32
N ASP A 80 5.02 5.18 3.47
CA ASP A 80 4.59 4.33 2.34
C ASP A 80 3.61 5.09 1.45
N LEU A 81 2.64 5.75 2.09
CA LEU A 81 1.66 6.60 1.44
C LEU A 81 2.33 7.79 0.74
N PHE A 82 3.25 8.47 1.41
CA PHE A 82 4.00 9.57 0.81
C PHE A 82 4.74 9.15 -0.45
N GLU A 83 5.49 8.05 -0.40
CA GLU A 83 6.22 7.53 -1.56
C GLU A 83 5.28 7.13 -2.70
N ALA A 84 4.13 6.52 -2.39
CA ALA A 84 3.11 6.21 -3.39
C ALA A 84 2.51 7.48 -4.03
N LEU A 85 2.27 8.54 -3.24
CA LEU A 85 1.81 9.82 -3.77
C LEU A 85 2.87 10.49 -4.66
N GLU A 86 4.15 10.46 -4.29
CA GLU A 86 5.24 10.96 -5.15
C GLU A 86 5.28 10.23 -6.50
N LEU A 87 5.02 8.91 -6.53
CA LEU A 87 4.96 8.12 -7.76
C LEU A 87 3.86 8.56 -8.74
N THR A 88 2.83 9.28 -8.28
CA THR A 88 1.82 9.84 -9.20
C THR A 88 2.41 10.92 -10.13
N GLY A 89 3.51 11.57 -9.72
CA GLY A 89 4.05 12.75 -10.39
C GLY A 89 3.20 14.02 -10.22
N SER A 90 2.08 13.96 -9.50
CA SER A 90 1.12 15.06 -9.30
C SER A 90 1.07 15.58 -7.86
N HIS A 91 1.65 14.85 -6.91
CA HIS A 91 1.70 15.24 -5.50
C HIS A 91 2.85 16.22 -5.24
N ARG A 92 2.58 17.23 -4.41
CA ARG A 92 3.59 18.15 -3.90
C ARG A 92 3.84 17.84 -2.42
N ARG A 93 5.09 17.95 -1.98
CA ARG A 93 5.49 17.60 -0.61
C ARG A 93 4.86 18.46 0.47
N ASP A 94 4.59 19.71 0.16
CA ASP A 94 4.01 20.69 1.08
C ASP A 94 2.47 20.64 1.11
N ARG A 95 1.84 19.93 0.17
CA ARG A 95 0.39 19.80 0.08
C ARG A 95 -0.15 19.04 1.30
N PRO A 96 -1.13 19.61 2.05
CA PRO A 96 -1.83 18.85 3.07
C PRO A 96 -2.64 17.73 2.41
N LEU A 97 -2.58 16.53 2.97
CA LEU A 97 -3.35 15.39 2.52
C LEU A 97 -4.48 15.10 3.49
N PHE A 98 -5.69 15.02 2.95
CA PHE A 98 -6.88 14.50 3.61
C PHE A 98 -7.15 13.11 3.05
N GLU A 99 -7.15 12.09 3.91
CA GLU A 99 -7.51 10.74 3.52
C GLU A 99 -8.87 10.36 4.11
N VAL A 100 -9.75 9.83 3.25
CA VAL A 100 -11.06 9.35 3.68
C VAL A 100 -10.92 7.95 4.25
N ARG A 101 -11.36 7.75 5.50
CA ARG A 101 -11.23 6.46 6.20
C ARG A 101 -12.44 6.19 7.08
N GLU A 102 -12.63 4.93 7.46
CA GLU A 102 -13.65 4.52 8.43
C GLU A 102 -13.19 4.66 9.89
N SER A 103 -11.90 4.95 10.11
CA SER A 103 -11.28 5.11 11.42
C SER A 103 -10.24 6.22 11.39
N LEU A 104 -10.04 6.85 12.55
CA LEU A 104 -8.96 7.82 12.76
C LEU A 104 -7.60 7.13 12.77
N LEU A 105 -6.58 7.86 12.33
CA LEU A 105 -5.19 7.55 12.55
C LEU A 105 -4.56 8.70 13.33
N ASP A 106 -3.55 8.38 14.13
CA ASP A 106 -2.78 9.32 14.94
C ASP A 106 -1.64 10.00 14.16
N TRP A 107 -1.63 9.85 12.83
CA TRP A 107 -0.61 10.44 11.99
C TRP A 107 -0.84 11.95 11.86
N GLU A 108 0.18 12.74 12.17
CA GLU A 108 0.14 14.18 11.91
C GLU A 108 0.76 14.55 10.56
N ARG A 109 1.62 13.66 10.02
CA ARG A 109 2.43 13.92 8.83
C ARG A 109 2.67 12.65 8.00
N LEU A 110 2.86 12.87 6.70
CA LEU A 110 3.26 11.85 5.71
C LEU A 110 4.77 11.50 5.78
N GLY A 111 5.27 11.24 6.99
CA GLY A 111 6.69 10.97 7.24
C GLY A 111 7.61 12.21 7.15
N PRO A 112 8.94 12.02 7.28
CA PRO A 112 9.89 13.14 7.44
C PRO A 112 9.93 14.15 6.28
N GLY A 113 9.55 13.73 5.07
CA GLY A 113 9.55 14.57 3.87
C GLY A 113 8.16 15.02 3.41
N GLY A 114 7.11 14.60 4.10
CA GLY A 114 5.73 14.80 3.69
C GLY A 114 5.03 15.96 4.40
N GLY A 115 3.93 16.37 3.79
CA GLY A 115 3.04 17.41 4.29
C GLY A 115 2.25 16.96 5.51
N ARG A 116 1.34 17.83 5.96
CA ARG A 116 0.39 17.50 7.02
C ARG A 116 -0.56 16.40 6.53
N TYR A 117 -0.91 15.50 7.44
CA TYR A 117 -1.86 14.44 7.19
C TYR A 117 -3.11 14.65 8.06
N HIS A 118 -4.26 14.42 7.46
CA HIS A 118 -5.55 14.53 8.10
C HIS A 118 -6.43 13.35 7.69
N VAL A 119 -7.23 12.84 8.62
CA VAL A 119 -8.30 11.90 8.30
C VAL A 119 -9.61 12.65 8.17
N VAL A 120 -10.38 12.31 7.13
CA VAL A 120 -11.79 12.65 7.00
C VAL A 120 -12.58 11.35 7.18
N LEU A 121 -13.44 11.31 8.19
CA LEU A 121 -14.24 10.11 8.43
C LEU A 121 -15.27 9.95 7.31
N SER A 122 -15.34 8.74 6.75
CA SER A 122 -16.29 8.39 5.69
C SER A 122 -17.73 8.47 6.20
N ALA A 123 -18.69 8.47 5.27
CA ALA A 123 -20.11 8.42 5.64
C ALA A 123 -20.52 7.13 6.37
N ARG A 124 -19.69 6.08 6.26
CA ARG A 124 -19.91 4.77 6.86
C ARG A 124 -19.17 4.58 8.19
N ALA A 125 -18.35 5.56 8.59
CA ALA A 125 -17.62 5.47 9.83
C ALA A 125 -18.59 5.44 11.02
N GLU A 126 -18.42 4.45 11.90
CA GLU A 126 -19.14 4.40 13.17
C GLU A 126 -18.49 5.40 14.14
N VAL A 127 -19.19 6.49 14.43
CA VAL A 127 -18.68 7.59 15.27
C VAL A 127 -19.58 7.83 16.47
N ALA A 128 -18.97 8.05 17.63
CA ALA A 128 -19.69 8.46 18.83
C ALA A 128 -20.20 9.91 18.71
N ASP A 129 -19.46 10.76 17.99
CA ASP A 129 -19.80 12.17 17.75
C ASP A 129 -19.80 12.48 16.23
N PRO A 130 -20.98 12.67 15.62
CA PRO A 130 -21.09 13.09 14.22
C PRO A 130 -20.47 14.47 13.93
N GLY A 131 -20.33 15.34 14.94
CA GLY A 131 -19.72 16.67 14.81
C GLY A 131 -18.25 16.62 14.41
N LEU A 132 -17.54 15.55 14.78
CA LEU A 132 -16.15 15.32 14.42
C LEU A 132 -15.96 15.32 12.89
N ARG A 133 -16.84 14.62 12.16
CA ARG A 133 -16.80 14.55 10.70
C ARG A 133 -17.00 15.93 10.07
N GLN A 134 -17.92 16.72 10.61
CA GLN A 134 -18.19 18.08 10.11
C GLN A 134 -16.98 19.01 10.31
N GLY A 135 -16.28 18.89 11.44
CA GLY A 135 -15.03 19.62 11.68
C GLY A 135 -13.94 19.26 10.67
N GLN A 136 -13.78 17.97 10.35
CA GLN A 136 -12.82 17.50 9.35
C GLN A 136 -13.15 17.99 7.93
N LEU A 137 -14.44 17.95 7.55
CA LEU A 137 -14.88 18.46 6.25
C LEU A 137 -14.70 19.98 6.13
N ARG A 138 -14.93 20.74 7.21
CA ARG A 138 -14.61 22.16 7.26
C ARG A 138 -13.12 22.41 7.05
N ALA A 139 -12.25 21.69 7.77
CA ALA A 139 -10.81 21.80 7.60
C ALA A 139 -10.34 21.49 6.18
N LEU A 140 -10.97 20.50 5.52
CA LEU A 140 -10.71 20.17 4.12
C LEU A 140 -11.09 21.32 3.18
N ARG A 141 -12.25 21.96 3.39
CA ARG A 141 -12.72 23.10 2.57
C ARG A 141 -11.88 24.36 2.74
N GLU A 142 -11.35 24.58 3.93
CA GLU A 142 -10.55 25.76 4.29
C GLU A 142 -9.07 25.61 3.93
N ALA A 143 -8.61 24.40 3.61
CA ALA A 143 -7.23 24.15 3.24
C ALA A 143 -6.88 24.72 1.85
N ASP A 144 -5.67 25.25 1.72
CA ASP A 144 -5.12 25.72 0.44
C ASP A 144 -4.51 24.54 -0.36
N ASP A 145 -4.95 24.38 -1.61
CA ASP A 145 -4.57 23.29 -2.54
C ASP A 145 -4.55 21.87 -1.91
N PRO A 146 -5.63 21.40 -1.25
CA PRO A 146 -5.61 20.14 -0.52
C PRO A 146 -5.54 18.93 -1.46
N GLY A 147 -4.85 17.88 -1.03
CA GLY A 147 -4.95 16.56 -1.63
C GLY A 147 -6.07 15.77 -0.95
N LEU A 148 -6.93 15.12 -1.72
CA LEU A 148 -7.97 14.22 -1.20
C LEU A 148 -7.71 12.80 -1.69
N LEU A 149 -7.42 11.88 -0.77
CA LEU A 149 -7.26 10.45 -1.06
C LEU A 149 -8.49 9.68 -0.63
N ALA A 150 -9.15 9.00 -1.56
CA ALA A 150 -10.38 8.26 -1.31
C ALA A 150 -10.58 7.17 -2.38
N ASP A 151 -11.33 6.12 -2.07
CA ASP A 151 -11.83 5.20 -3.11
C ASP A 151 -13.04 5.79 -3.85
N ALA A 152 -13.47 5.14 -4.94
CA ALA A 152 -14.55 5.63 -5.81
C ALA A 152 -15.89 5.79 -5.07
N THR A 153 -16.17 4.91 -4.11
CA THR A 153 -17.41 4.97 -3.32
C THR A 153 -17.35 6.16 -2.37
N GLN A 154 -16.24 6.31 -1.65
CA GLN A 154 -15.99 7.42 -0.73
C GLN A 154 -16.01 8.78 -1.44
N LEU A 155 -15.50 8.88 -2.67
CA LEU A 155 -15.56 10.10 -3.47
C LEU A 155 -17.00 10.47 -3.85
N THR A 156 -17.83 9.46 -4.14
CA THR A 156 -19.25 9.67 -4.44
C THR A 156 -19.98 10.23 -3.22
N ASP A 157 -19.69 9.70 -2.03
CA ASP A 157 -20.25 10.17 -0.75
C ASP A 157 -19.77 11.59 -0.35
N LEU A 158 -18.69 12.08 -0.97
CA LEU A 158 -18.10 13.40 -0.72
C LEU A 158 -18.29 14.37 -1.88
N TYR A 159 -19.15 14.04 -2.85
CA TYR A 159 -19.35 14.86 -4.03
C TYR A 159 -19.79 16.29 -3.63
N GLY A 160 -19.02 17.28 -4.06
CA GLY A 160 -19.25 18.70 -3.73
C GLY A 160 -18.69 19.18 -2.39
N GLU A 161 -18.17 18.30 -1.54
CA GLU A 161 -17.64 18.67 -0.22
C GLU A 161 -16.25 19.32 -0.28
N ALA A 162 -15.49 19.07 -1.35
CA ALA A 162 -14.10 19.50 -1.49
C ALA A 162 -13.83 20.14 -2.87
N PRO A 163 -14.52 21.24 -3.22
CA PRO A 163 -14.30 21.92 -4.50
C PRO A 163 -12.84 22.38 -4.60
N GLY A 164 -12.14 21.97 -5.65
CA GLY A 164 -10.75 22.33 -5.91
C GLY A 164 -9.70 21.38 -5.32
N ALA A 165 -10.09 20.38 -4.52
CA ALA A 165 -9.14 19.39 -4.01
C ALA A 165 -8.52 18.58 -5.15
N ARG A 166 -7.21 18.32 -5.05
CA ARG A 166 -6.54 17.36 -5.94
C ARG A 166 -6.91 15.95 -5.51
N VAL A 167 -7.77 15.32 -6.31
CA VAL A 167 -8.20 13.94 -6.04
C VAL A 167 -7.12 12.94 -6.41
N PHE A 168 -6.86 12.03 -5.46
CA PHE A 168 -6.11 10.80 -5.60
C PHE A 168 -7.07 9.64 -5.37
N LEU A 169 -7.27 8.81 -6.40
CA LEU A 169 -8.13 7.64 -6.31
C LEU A 169 -7.35 6.49 -5.69
N ARG A 170 -7.81 6.00 -4.54
CA ARG A 170 -7.33 4.74 -3.95
C ARG A 170 -8.01 3.58 -4.65
N SER A 171 -7.24 2.64 -5.19
CA SER A 171 -7.77 1.50 -5.92
C SER A 171 -6.93 0.24 -5.68
N SER A 172 -7.58 -0.92 -5.79
CA SER A 172 -6.92 -2.22 -5.71
C SER A 172 -6.05 -2.46 -6.97
N PRO A 173 -4.96 -3.23 -6.91
CA PRO A 173 -4.09 -3.43 -8.09
C PRO A 173 -4.78 -4.00 -9.32
N GLY A 174 -5.80 -4.86 -9.14
CA GLY A 174 -6.55 -5.50 -10.23
C GLY A 174 -7.77 -4.72 -10.72
N GLU A 175 -7.97 -3.49 -10.21
CA GLU A 175 -9.05 -2.62 -10.67
C GLU A 175 -8.50 -1.66 -11.72
N THR A 176 -9.13 -1.64 -12.90
CA THR A 176 -8.81 -0.66 -13.93
C THR A 176 -9.43 0.67 -13.54
N ALA A 177 -8.60 1.65 -13.21
CA ALA A 177 -9.05 3.02 -13.07
C ALA A 177 -9.16 3.68 -14.46
N GLU A 178 -10.37 4.10 -14.81
CA GLU A 178 -10.63 4.81 -16.07
C GLU A 178 -9.99 6.22 -16.07
N GLY A 179 -9.50 6.63 -17.25
CA GLY A 179 -9.06 7.99 -17.51
C GLY A 179 -7.71 8.39 -16.89
N ASN A 180 -7.52 9.71 -16.74
CA ASN A 180 -6.29 10.35 -16.27
C ASN A 180 -6.26 10.58 -14.74
N ALA A 181 -6.95 9.73 -13.97
CA ALA A 181 -7.01 9.87 -12.52
C ALA A 181 -5.61 9.69 -11.88
N ASN A 182 -5.32 10.44 -10.80
CA ASN A 182 -4.13 10.17 -10.00
C ASN A 182 -4.42 8.94 -9.14
N VAL A 183 -3.98 7.76 -9.57
CA VAL A 183 -4.32 6.51 -8.90
C VAL A 183 -3.21 6.12 -7.93
N VAL A 184 -3.59 5.84 -6.68
CA VAL A 184 -2.72 5.24 -5.68
C VAL A 184 -3.20 3.80 -5.47
N VAL A 185 -2.28 2.86 -5.66
CA VAL A 185 -2.57 1.43 -5.56
C VAL A 185 -2.43 0.99 -4.10
N HIS A 186 -3.47 0.37 -3.56
CA HIS A 186 -3.57 0.03 -2.15
C HIS A 186 -4.28 -1.31 -1.94
N ASP A 187 -3.82 -2.07 -0.95
CA ASP A 187 -4.57 -3.19 -0.39
C ASP A 187 -4.68 -3.01 1.13
N GLY A 188 -5.83 -3.37 1.71
CA GLY A 188 -6.11 -3.14 3.14
C GLY A 188 -5.18 -3.87 4.11
N ARG A 189 -4.49 -4.93 3.68
CA ARG A 189 -3.52 -5.68 4.50
C ARG A 189 -2.08 -5.33 4.13
N LEU A 190 -1.80 -5.16 2.83
CA LEU A 190 -0.45 -4.87 2.36
C LEU A 190 -0.07 -3.38 2.44
N GLY A 191 -1.05 -2.47 2.52
CA GLY A 191 -0.85 -1.03 2.50
C GLY A 191 -0.72 -0.46 1.09
N TYR A 192 0.03 0.62 0.95
CA TYR A 192 0.23 1.31 -0.34
C TYR A 192 1.31 0.63 -1.16
N LEU A 193 0.91 0.08 -2.31
CA LEU A 193 1.76 -0.73 -3.16
C LEU A 193 2.49 0.07 -4.23
N GLY A 194 1.92 1.20 -4.65
CA GLY A 194 2.41 1.97 -5.78
C GLY A 194 1.42 3.03 -6.23
N ALA A 195 1.62 3.55 -7.44
CA ALA A 195 0.71 4.51 -8.06
C ALA A 195 0.85 4.52 -9.57
N ARG A 196 -0.21 4.99 -10.26
CA ARG A 196 -0.17 5.29 -11.68
C ARG A 196 0.55 6.60 -11.90
N HIS A 197 1.65 6.56 -12.65
CA HIS A 197 2.46 7.75 -12.92
C HIS A 197 1.84 8.56 -14.07
N ARG A 198 1.67 9.87 -13.86
CA ARG A 198 0.97 10.76 -14.82
C ARG A 198 1.66 10.90 -16.18
N GLY A 199 3.00 10.77 -16.24
CA GLY A 199 3.77 10.90 -17.48
C GLY A 199 3.63 9.67 -18.39
N CYS A 200 4.26 8.56 -18.01
CA CYS A 200 4.21 7.30 -18.76
C CYS A 200 2.87 6.55 -18.72
N GLY A 201 1.93 6.93 -17.83
CA GLY A 201 0.62 6.29 -17.69
C GLY A 201 0.63 4.88 -17.06
N ARG A 202 1.79 4.35 -16.66
CA ARG A 202 1.95 3.00 -16.10
C ARG A 202 1.81 2.98 -14.58
N THR A 203 1.49 1.81 -14.01
CA THR A 203 1.36 1.61 -12.57
C THR A 203 2.70 1.23 -11.96
N HIS A 204 3.40 2.20 -11.38
CA HIS A 204 4.70 1.99 -10.75
C HIS A 204 4.55 1.43 -9.34
N LEU A 205 5.35 0.43 -9.00
CA LEU A 205 5.45 -0.07 -7.63
C LEU A 205 6.31 0.86 -6.78
N ASN A 206 5.96 0.96 -5.49
CA ASN A 206 6.86 1.53 -4.49
C ASN A 206 8.01 0.55 -4.19
N TRP A 207 8.92 0.44 -5.16
CA TRP A 207 10.00 -0.56 -5.20
C TRP A 207 10.94 -0.53 -4.00
N ARG A 208 10.95 0.56 -3.22
CA ARG A 208 11.75 0.65 -1.99
C ARG A 208 11.20 -0.18 -0.85
N ARG A 209 9.90 -0.52 -0.92
CA ARG A 209 9.12 -1.14 0.16
C ARG A 209 8.34 -2.35 -0.31
N VAL A 210 8.08 -2.44 -1.61
CA VAL A 210 7.34 -3.51 -2.24
C VAL A 210 8.23 -4.16 -3.28
N HIS A 211 8.44 -5.46 -3.09
CA HIS A 211 8.90 -6.33 -4.15
C HIS A 211 7.70 -7.04 -4.76
N ALA A 212 7.72 -7.24 -6.07
CA ALA A 212 6.74 -8.05 -6.74
C ALA A 212 7.43 -8.89 -7.82
N ARG A 213 6.93 -10.11 -8.04
CA ARG A 213 7.37 -10.97 -9.13
C ARG A 213 6.16 -11.63 -9.78
N THR A 214 6.26 -11.97 -11.06
CA THR A 214 5.22 -12.72 -11.75
C THR A 214 5.18 -14.16 -11.24
N GLY A 215 4.03 -14.59 -10.73
CA GLY A 215 3.73 -15.97 -10.36
C GLY A 215 2.75 -16.61 -11.35
N THR A 216 2.40 -17.88 -11.12
CA THR A 216 1.48 -18.64 -11.99
C THR A 216 0.06 -18.10 -12.01
N SER A 217 -0.37 -17.42 -10.94
CA SER A 217 -1.72 -16.86 -10.81
C SER A 217 -1.72 -15.33 -10.76
N GLY A 218 -0.69 -14.69 -11.31
CA GLY A 218 -0.47 -13.25 -11.27
C GLY A 218 0.66 -12.84 -10.32
N PRO A 219 0.81 -11.53 -10.05
CA PRO A 219 1.91 -11.01 -9.25
C PRO A 219 1.85 -11.46 -7.79
N LEU A 220 3.02 -11.80 -7.24
CA LEU A 220 3.24 -12.10 -5.83
C LEU A 220 3.98 -10.94 -5.17
N PHE A 221 3.40 -10.37 -4.12
CA PHE A 221 3.89 -9.18 -3.44
C PHE A 221 4.63 -9.52 -2.14
N THR A 222 5.73 -8.83 -1.88
CA THR A 222 6.50 -8.92 -0.64
C THR A 222 6.76 -7.54 -0.07
N ILE A 223 6.39 -7.30 1.19
CA ILE A 223 6.59 -6.01 1.87
C ILE A 223 7.95 -6.05 2.59
N THR A 224 8.94 -5.38 2.01
CA THR A 224 10.36 -5.60 2.36
C THR A 224 10.81 -4.87 3.62
N ARG A 225 10.13 -3.78 3.99
CA ARG A 225 10.46 -2.96 5.17
C ARG A 225 9.57 -3.20 6.38
N ARG A 226 8.47 -3.94 6.22
CA ARG A 226 7.60 -4.28 7.34
C ARG A 226 8.21 -5.45 8.10
N HIS A 227 8.54 -5.21 9.37
CA HIS A 227 9.05 -6.26 10.25
C HIS A 227 7.92 -7.17 10.77
N ARG A 228 6.73 -6.58 10.99
CA ARG A 228 5.60 -7.26 11.60
C ARG A 228 4.25 -6.72 11.10
N PRO A 229 3.36 -7.59 10.61
CA PRO A 229 3.62 -8.96 10.18
C PRO A 229 4.65 -8.98 9.06
N THR A 230 5.41 -10.07 8.95
CA THR A 230 6.26 -10.31 7.78
C THR A 230 5.39 -10.86 6.66
N LEU A 231 5.42 -10.19 5.50
CA LEU A 231 4.55 -10.48 4.36
C LEU A 231 5.42 -10.75 3.13
N ALA A 232 5.60 -12.03 2.80
CA ALA A 232 6.36 -12.51 1.65
C ALA A 232 5.49 -13.40 0.75
N ASN A 233 5.58 -13.17 -0.56
CA ASN A 233 4.83 -13.85 -1.63
C ASN A 233 3.32 -13.88 -1.41
N ILE A 234 2.72 -12.72 -1.13
CA ILE A 234 1.28 -12.56 -0.98
C ILE A 234 0.64 -12.39 -2.35
N SER A 235 -0.36 -13.22 -2.67
CA SER A 235 -1.17 -13.08 -3.89
C SER A 235 -2.44 -12.30 -3.59
N LEU A 236 -2.81 -11.39 -4.49
CA LEU A 236 -4.03 -10.59 -4.40
C LEU A 236 -5.12 -11.14 -5.34
N PRO A 237 -6.41 -11.08 -4.95
CA PRO A 237 -7.49 -11.43 -5.86
C PRO A 237 -7.56 -10.43 -7.01
N GLY A 238 -8.07 -10.88 -8.16
CA GLY A 238 -8.27 -10.02 -9.33
C GLY A 238 -7.00 -9.65 -10.09
N THR A 239 -5.80 -10.01 -9.64
CA THR A 239 -4.54 -9.61 -10.31
C THR A 239 -3.99 -10.65 -11.28
N ALA A 240 -4.74 -11.70 -11.61
CA ALA A 240 -4.28 -12.79 -12.49
C ALA A 240 -4.01 -12.34 -13.94
N HIS A 241 -4.59 -11.21 -14.35
CA HIS A 241 -4.38 -10.60 -15.67
C HIS A 241 -3.19 -9.62 -15.67
N LEU A 242 -2.46 -9.49 -14.56
CA LEU A 242 -1.32 -8.58 -14.43
C LEU A 242 0.01 -9.33 -14.44
N THR A 243 1.06 -8.66 -14.89
CA THR A 243 2.46 -9.08 -14.80
C THR A 243 3.32 -7.96 -14.20
N VAL A 244 4.50 -8.31 -13.71
CA VAL A 244 5.50 -7.33 -13.24
C VAL A 244 6.50 -7.10 -14.35
N GLU A 245 6.54 -5.87 -14.86
CA GLU A 245 7.43 -5.46 -15.95
C GLU A 245 8.34 -4.32 -15.52
N ARG A 246 9.21 -3.87 -16.43
CA ARG A 246 9.97 -2.64 -16.26
C ARG A 246 9.37 -1.54 -17.11
N CYS A 247 9.18 -0.37 -16.50
CA CYS A 247 8.82 0.83 -17.25
C CYS A 247 9.94 1.18 -18.24
N PRO A 248 9.68 1.31 -19.55
CA PRO A 248 10.70 1.67 -20.53
C PRO A 248 11.24 3.08 -20.33
N GLU A 249 10.44 4.00 -19.78
CA GLU A 249 10.84 5.39 -19.54
C GLU A 249 11.66 5.57 -18.26
N HIS A 250 11.29 4.87 -17.19
CA HIS A 250 11.86 5.11 -15.85
C HIS A 250 12.74 3.96 -15.34
N GLY A 251 12.71 2.80 -16.01
CA GLY A 251 13.46 1.59 -15.65
C GLY A 251 13.04 0.93 -14.33
N THR A 252 11.99 1.44 -13.67
CA THR A 252 11.41 0.96 -12.40
C THR A 252 10.35 -0.13 -12.63
N PRO A 253 10.08 -0.98 -11.63
CA PRO A 253 9.09 -2.04 -11.77
C PRO A 253 7.66 -1.48 -11.82
N THR A 254 6.87 -2.01 -12.74
CA THR A 254 5.46 -1.66 -12.96
C THR A 254 4.56 -2.90 -12.92
N LEU A 255 3.27 -2.69 -12.64
CA LEU A 255 2.21 -3.65 -12.91
C LEU A 255 1.60 -3.33 -14.27
N GLU A 256 1.57 -4.31 -15.16
CA GLU A 256 1.03 -4.18 -16.52
C GLU A 256 0.01 -5.29 -16.78
N GLU A 257 -0.98 -5.03 -17.61
CA GLU A 257 -1.88 -6.08 -18.10
C GLU A 257 -1.12 -7.03 -19.04
N VAL A 258 -1.43 -8.32 -18.95
CA VAL A 258 -0.90 -9.32 -19.87
C VAL A 258 -1.59 -9.12 -21.22
N THR A 259 -0.88 -8.47 -22.16
CA THR A 259 -1.33 -8.37 -23.55
C THR A 259 -1.40 -9.79 -24.13
N ARG A 260 -2.62 -10.25 -24.44
CA ARG A 260 -2.84 -11.51 -25.18
C ARG A 260 -2.65 -11.31 -26.66
#